data_AF-A0A7K8Y912-F1
#
_entry.id   AF-A0A7K8Y912-F1
#
_cell.length_a   1.000
_cell.length_b   1.000
_cell.length_c   1.000
_cell.angle_alpha   90.00
_cell.angle_beta   90.00
_cell.angle_gamma   90.00
#
_symmetry.space_group_name_H-M   'P 1'
#
loop_
_entity.id
_entity.type
_entity.pdbx_description
1 polymer ?
#
loop_
_entity_poly.entity_id
_entity_poly.type
_entity_poly.pdbx_seq_one_letter_code
_entity_poly.pdbx_strand_id
1 'polypeptide(L)'
;LLVSKDLGKHLLEVEDLLQKHGLLEADISAQTERVEALNAAALKFSELEGYQPCDPQIICNRVTHVQTCLEELQDLAAKRRKDLEESRQLWAFFQEMEEAEAWIRDKEKILATKSCGRDLSSVLTLTTKHKATLGELGHRRALLHRTMKKGEKILAKKPPGGGGVVREKMRTLCLRWKKLEEVTGHHQRRLEEALSFFQFRADADDAVTWLQDAFRVATSDDFGHDEHSTK
;
A
#
# COMPACT_ATOMS: atom_id res chain seq x y z
N LEU A 1 9.72 1.12 32.36
CA LEU A 1 9.49 0.85 30.92
C LEU A 1 8.09 0.33 30.63
N LEU A 2 7.61 -0.70 31.35
CA LEU A 2 6.28 -1.30 31.11
C LEU A 2 5.09 -0.35 31.29
N VAL A 3 5.19 0.60 32.22
CA VAL A 3 4.14 1.61 32.49
C VAL A 3 4.26 2.85 31.58
N SER A 4 5.27 2.89 30.69
CA SER A 4 5.43 4.03 29.79
C SER A 4 4.21 4.15 28.86
N LYS A 5 3.75 5.38 28.64
CA LYS A 5 2.69 5.71 27.68
C LYS A 5 3.24 6.13 26.32
N ASP A 6 4.56 6.09 26.16
CA ASP A 6 5.22 6.38 24.89
C ASP A 6 5.03 5.21 23.93
N LEU A 7 4.44 5.54 22.77
CA LEU A 7 4.10 4.65 21.67
C LEU A 7 4.80 5.05 20.36
N GLY A 8 5.72 6.02 20.41
CA GLY A 8 6.43 6.58 19.26
C GLY A 8 5.59 7.48 18.35
N LYS A 9 6.27 8.35 17.62
CA LYS A 9 5.69 9.41 16.78
C LYS A 9 5.89 9.20 15.27
N HIS A 10 6.56 8.12 14.90
CA HIS A 10 6.73 7.67 13.52
C HIS A 10 7.24 6.23 13.50
N LEU A 11 7.16 5.56 12.35
CA LEU A 11 7.43 4.12 12.23
C LEU A 11 8.76 3.70 12.84
N LEU A 12 9.85 4.40 12.50
CA LEU A 12 11.20 4.09 13.00
C LEU A 12 11.31 4.13 14.54
N GLU A 13 10.65 5.10 15.18
CA GLU A 13 10.68 5.22 16.64
C GLU A 13 9.86 4.10 17.30
N VAL A 14 8.73 3.71 16.70
CA VAL A 14 7.95 2.56 17.18
C VAL A 14 8.74 1.26 17.05
N GLU A 15 9.48 1.07 15.96
CA GLU A 15 10.32 -0.11 15.76
C GLU A 15 11.45 -0.19 16.79
N ASP A 16 12.11 0.93 17.10
CA ASP A 16 13.11 1.00 18.17
C ASP A 16 12.49 0.70 19.55
N LEU A 17 11.32 1.26 19.85
CA LEU A 17 10.59 0.94 21.08
C LEU A 17 10.20 -0.54 21.15
N LEU A 18 9.79 -1.13 20.02
CA LEU A 18 9.44 -2.54 19.94
C LEU A 18 10.67 -3.43 20.18
N GLN A 19 11.82 -3.07 19.61
CA GLN A 19 13.08 -3.76 19.82
C GLN A 19 13.51 -3.71 21.29
N LYS A 20 13.54 -2.50 21.89
CA LYS A 20 13.87 -2.31 23.32
C LYS A 20 12.95 -3.09 24.25
N HIS A 21 11.65 -3.11 23.95
CA HIS A 21 10.69 -3.88 24.74
C HIS A 21 10.83 -5.39 24.50
N GLY A 22 11.25 -5.83 23.31
CA GLY A 22 11.56 -7.24 23.06
C GLY A 22 12.74 -7.75 23.91
N LEU A 23 13.74 -6.90 24.15
CA LEU A 23 14.83 -7.23 25.10
C LEU A 23 14.30 -7.40 26.53
N LEU A 24 13.41 -6.50 26.96
CA LEU A 24 12.77 -6.60 28.27
C LEU A 24 11.90 -7.87 28.40
N GLU A 25 11.17 -8.26 27.34
CA GLU A 25 10.40 -9.50 27.32
C GLU A 25 11.31 -10.74 27.45
N ALA A 26 12.47 -10.73 26.79
CA ALA A 26 13.46 -11.79 26.95
C ALA A 26 14.00 -11.88 28.38
N ASP A 27 14.29 -10.74 29.01
CA ASP A 27 14.72 -10.68 30.41
C ASP A 27 13.63 -11.20 31.36
N ILE A 28 12.36 -10.83 31.13
CA ILE A 28 11.20 -11.34 31.90
C ILE A 28 11.07 -12.85 31.74
N SER A 29 11.25 -13.38 30.52
CA SER A 29 11.21 -14.82 30.26
C SER A 29 12.31 -15.56 31.02
N ALA A 30 13.55 -15.08 30.97
CA ALA A 30 14.66 -15.68 31.72
C ALA A 30 14.42 -15.64 33.23
N GLN A 31 13.84 -14.54 33.73
CA GLN A 31 13.50 -14.41 35.15
C GLN A 31 12.30 -15.27 35.56
N THR A 32 11.39 -15.59 34.64
CA THR A 32 10.26 -16.51 34.84
C THR A 32 10.76 -17.89 35.19
N GLU A 33 11.66 -18.45 34.38
CA GLU A 33 12.27 -19.78 34.63
C GLU A 33 12.96 -19.84 36.00
N ARG A 34 13.65 -18.76 36.39
CA ARG A 34 14.32 -18.66 37.71
C ARG A 34 13.32 -18.61 38.86
N VAL A 35 12.19 -17.92 38.69
CA VAL A 35 11.11 -17.85 39.69
C VAL A 35 10.45 -19.20 39.86
N GLU A 36 10.15 -19.90 38.77
CA GLU A 36 9.55 -21.23 38.81
C GLU A 36 10.45 -22.23 39.54
N ALA A 37 11.76 -22.24 39.23
CA ALA A 37 12.73 -23.08 39.92
C ALA A 37 12.84 -22.73 41.43
N LEU A 38 12.83 -21.45 41.78
CA LEU A 38 12.86 -20.98 43.17
C LEU A 38 11.60 -21.41 43.92
N ASN A 39 10.42 -21.23 43.31
CA ASN A 39 9.13 -21.59 43.89
C ASN A 39 9.04 -23.11 44.11
N ALA A 40 9.46 -23.91 43.13
CA ALA A 40 9.52 -25.37 43.24
C ALA A 40 10.48 -25.82 44.36
N ALA A 41 11.64 -25.16 44.52
CA ALA A 41 12.56 -25.46 45.61
C ALA A 41 11.97 -25.06 46.98
N ALA A 42 11.27 -23.93 47.07
CA ALA A 42 10.63 -23.46 48.29
C ALA A 42 9.52 -24.41 48.76
N LEU A 43 8.67 -24.89 47.85
CA LEU A 43 7.56 -25.80 48.17
C LEU A 43 8.02 -27.14 48.75
N LYS A 44 9.23 -27.61 48.42
CA LYS A 44 9.80 -28.82 49.05
C LYS A 44 9.93 -28.68 50.56
N PHE A 45 10.17 -27.48 51.09
CA PHE A 45 10.27 -27.28 52.53
C PHE A 45 8.90 -27.34 53.23
N SER A 46 7.82 -26.92 52.54
CA SER A 46 6.47 -27.04 53.08
C SER A 46 5.94 -28.48 53.10
N GLU A 47 6.53 -29.37 52.31
CA GLU A 47 6.16 -30.80 52.24
C GLU A 47 6.92 -31.66 53.27
N LEU A 48 7.92 -31.11 53.97
CA LEU A 48 8.69 -31.84 54.98
C LEU A 48 7.90 -32.00 56.28
N GLU A 49 7.71 -33.26 56.70
CA GLU A 49 7.13 -33.56 58.01
C GLU A 49 8.00 -33.00 59.14
N GLY A 50 7.38 -32.26 60.07
CA GLY A 50 8.05 -31.72 61.24
C GLY A 50 8.98 -30.52 60.95
N TYR A 51 8.84 -29.83 59.81
CA TYR A 51 9.59 -28.61 59.51
C TYR A 51 9.46 -27.55 60.63
N GLN A 52 10.55 -27.31 61.35
CA GLN A 52 10.61 -26.43 62.52
C GLN A 52 10.93 -24.94 62.25
N PRO A 53 11.68 -24.56 61.19
CA PRO A 53 12.12 -23.16 61.03
C PRO A 53 10.99 -22.14 60.92
N CYS A 54 9.84 -22.50 60.35
CA CYS A 54 8.64 -21.67 60.33
C CYS A 54 7.39 -22.50 60.01
N ASP A 55 6.21 -21.90 60.14
CA ASP A 55 4.95 -22.48 59.64
C ASP A 55 5.02 -22.64 58.10
N PRO A 56 4.84 -23.85 57.54
CA PRO A 56 4.77 -24.10 56.10
C PRO A 56 3.87 -23.14 55.32
N GLN A 57 2.79 -22.65 55.94
CA GLN A 57 1.88 -21.68 55.31
C GLN A 57 2.58 -20.37 54.92
N ILE A 58 3.63 -19.95 55.66
CA ILE A 58 4.42 -18.76 55.32
C ILE A 58 5.14 -18.95 53.99
N ILE A 59 5.65 -20.16 53.72
CA ILE A 59 6.33 -20.51 52.47
C ILE A 59 5.33 -20.49 51.31
N CYS A 60 4.19 -21.16 51.48
CA CYS A 60 3.10 -21.16 50.49
C CYS A 60 2.67 -19.73 50.14
N ASN A 61 2.41 -18.90 51.14
CA ASN A 61 2.01 -17.50 50.95
C ASN A 61 3.08 -16.70 50.17
N ARG A 62 4.37 -16.95 50.44
CA ARG A 62 5.47 -16.28 49.74
C ARG A 62 5.56 -16.72 48.28
N VAL A 63 5.44 -18.01 48.01
CA VAL A 63 5.41 -18.58 46.65
C VAL A 63 4.24 -18.00 45.86
N THR A 64 3.03 -18.00 46.43
CA THR A 64 1.85 -17.40 45.81
C THR A 64 2.06 -15.93 45.51
N HIS A 65 2.61 -15.14 46.44
CA HIS A 65 2.86 -13.73 46.20
C HIS A 65 3.87 -13.48 45.07
N VAL A 66 4.97 -14.24 45.03
CA VAL A 66 5.96 -14.15 43.94
C VAL A 66 5.33 -14.50 42.60
N GLN A 67 4.49 -15.54 42.56
CA GLN A 67 3.77 -15.96 41.37
C GLN A 67 2.82 -14.86 40.86
N THR A 68 2.01 -14.27 41.75
CA THR A 68 1.11 -13.16 41.38
C THR A 68 1.88 -11.96 40.84
N CYS A 69 2.99 -11.57 41.47
CA CYS A 69 3.83 -10.47 40.97
C CYS A 69 4.42 -10.75 39.57
N LEU A 70 4.76 -12.01 39.28
CA LEU A 70 5.27 -12.40 37.97
C LEU A 70 4.16 -12.34 36.90
N GLU A 71 2.97 -12.84 37.22
CA GLU A 71 1.80 -12.79 36.33
C GLU A 71 1.43 -11.34 35.99
N GLU A 72 1.37 -10.46 36.98
CA GLU A 72 1.13 -9.03 36.76
C GLU A 72 2.19 -8.39 35.85
N LEU A 73 3.46 -8.77 36.02
CA LEU A 73 4.56 -8.27 35.20
C LEU A 73 4.42 -8.73 33.73
N GLN A 74 4.08 -9.99 33.51
CA GLN A 74 3.85 -10.57 32.19
C GLN A 74 2.64 -9.93 31.50
N ASP A 75 1.55 -9.70 32.23
CA ASP A 75 0.36 -9.00 31.71
C ASP A 75 0.67 -7.57 31.28
N LEU A 76 1.44 -6.83 32.09
CA LEU A 76 1.90 -5.49 31.74
C LEU A 76 2.80 -5.50 30.50
N ALA A 77 3.68 -6.50 30.36
CA ALA A 77 4.53 -6.67 29.19
C ALA A 77 3.72 -6.96 27.92
N ALA A 78 2.79 -7.91 27.99
CA ALA A 78 1.92 -8.27 26.88
C ALA A 78 1.02 -7.11 26.44
N LYS A 79 0.47 -6.35 27.40
CA LYS A 79 -0.32 -5.16 27.11
C LYS A 79 0.50 -4.09 26.38
N ARG A 80 1.70 -3.78 26.88
CA ARG A 80 2.58 -2.80 26.22
C ARG A 80 3.01 -3.27 24.82
N ARG A 81 3.27 -4.57 24.63
CA ARG A 81 3.55 -5.14 23.31
C ARG A 81 2.40 -4.88 22.34
N LYS A 82 1.18 -5.18 22.76
CA LYS A 82 -0.02 -4.96 21.96
C LYS A 82 -0.16 -3.49 21.56
N ASP A 83 -0.01 -2.57 22.52
CA ASP A 83 -0.14 -1.13 22.26
C ASP A 83 0.92 -0.61 21.28
N LEU A 84 2.18 -1.07 21.41
CA LEU A 84 3.26 -0.73 20.47
C LEU A 84 3.01 -1.30 19.07
N GLU A 85 2.50 -2.52 18.98
CA GLU A 85 2.18 -3.15 17.69
C GLU A 85 1.00 -2.46 16.99
N GLU A 86 0.00 -2.00 17.75
CA GLU A 86 -1.09 -1.16 17.21
C GLU A 86 -0.57 0.19 16.72
N SER A 87 0.37 0.81 17.44
CA SER A 87 1.06 2.03 16.97
C SER A 87 1.86 1.77 15.68
N ARG A 88 2.58 0.65 15.60
CA ARG A 88 3.34 0.27 14.40
C ARG A 88 2.43 0.13 13.19
N GLN A 89 1.30 -0.55 13.36
CA GLN A 89 0.29 -0.71 12.30
C GLN A 89 -0.27 0.63 11.82
N LEU A 90 -0.50 1.58 12.75
CA LEU A 90 -0.96 2.93 12.42
C LEU A 90 0.07 3.70 11.59
N TRP A 91 1.33 3.71 12.02
CA TRP A 91 2.38 4.45 11.31
C TRP A 91 2.74 3.83 9.96
N ALA A 92 2.78 2.50 9.88
CA ALA A 92 2.95 1.80 8.60
C ALA A 92 1.80 2.13 7.63
N PHE A 93 0.56 2.19 8.13
CA PHE A 93 -0.59 2.61 7.33
C PHE A 93 -0.42 4.05 6.81
N PHE A 94 0.03 5.00 7.63
CA PHE A 94 0.26 6.37 7.17
C PHE A 94 1.33 6.46 6.09
N GLN A 95 2.43 5.71 6.22
CA GLN A 95 3.44 5.63 5.18
C GLN A 95 2.88 5.05 3.87
N GLU A 96 2.11 3.96 3.95
CA GLU A 96 1.42 3.38 2.76
C GLU A 96 0.47 4.40 2.10
N MET A 97 -0.22 5.24 2.88
CA MET A 97 -1.06 6.33 2.34
C MET A 97 -0.24 7.38 1.61
N GLU A 98 0.89 7.81 2.17
CA GLU A 98 1.77 8.81 1.56
C GLU A 98 2.39 8.30 0.26
N GLU A 99 2.82 7.04 0.23
CA GLU A 99 3.32 6.39 -0.98
C GLU A 99 2.25 6.29 -2.07
N ALA A 100 1.01 5.95 -1.69
CA ALA A 100 -0.12 5.92 -2.62
C ALA A 100 -0.45 7.32 -3.15
N GLU A 101 -0.47 8.34 -2.28
CA GLU A 101 -0.69 9.74 -2.66
C GLU A 101 0.40 10.27 -3.60
N ALA A 102 1.67 9.93 -3.35
CA ALA A 102 2.79 10.31 -4.20
C ALA A 102 2.64 9.66 -5.59
N TRP A 103 2.36 8.36 -5.63
CA TRP A 103 2.13 7.66 -6.90
C TRP A 103 0.98 8.26 -7.70
N ILE A 104 -0.15 8.57 -7.05
CA ILE A 104 -1.28 9.22 -7.72
C ILE A 104 -0.85 10.58 -8.31
N ARG A 105 -0.11 11.39 -7.53
CA ARG A 105 0.36 12.71 -7.98
C ARG A 105 1.21 12.60 -9.25
N ASP A 106 2.12 11.62 -9.27
CA ASP A 106 3.02 11.42 -10.39
C ASP A 106 2.25 10.98 -11.64
N LYS A 107 1.25 10.10 -11.49
CA LYS A 107 0.37 9.68 -12.60
C LYS A 107 -0.51 10.83 -13.11
N GLU A 108 -1.09 11.62 -12.22
CA GLU A 108 -1.85 12.83 -12.59
C GLU A 108 -0.99 13.77 -13.43
N LYS A 109 0.27 14.00 -13.04
CA LYS A 109 1.21 14.85 -13.79
C LYS A 109 1.51 14.30 -15.18
N ILE A 110 1.70 13.00 -15.32
CA ILE A 110 1.95 12.35 -16.62
C ILE A 110 0.73 12.52 -17.54
N LEU A 111 -0.48 12.27 -17.02
CA LEU A 111 -1.72 12.34 -17.80
C LEU A 111 -2.18 13.77 -18.11
N ALA A 112 -1.74 14.76 -17.33
CA ALA A 112 -2.01 16.18 -17.57
C ALA A 112 -1.25 16.76 -18.78
N THR A 113 -0.37 15.99 -19.42
CA THR A 113 0.36 16.44 -20.61
C THR A 113 -0.61 16.76 -21.77
N LYS A 114 -0.36 17.89 -22.45
CA LYS A 114 -1.28 18.43 -23.46
C LYS A 114 -1.13 17.84 -24.85
N SER A 115 -0.03 17.19 -25.22
CA SER A 115 0.14 16.68 -26.59
C SER A 115 -0.49 15.28 -26.76
N CYS A 116 -1.40 15.11 -27.72
CA CYS A 116 -1.98 13.81 -28.10
C CYS A 116 -1.25 13.15 -29.28
N GLY A 117 -0.04 13.61 -29.62
CA GLY A 117 0.71 13.20 -30.81
C GLY A 117 0.65 14.27 -31.91
N ARG A 118 1.44 14.07 -32.97
CA ARG A 118 1.55 14.99 -34.13
C ARG A 118 1.26 14.30 -35.47
N ASP A 119 1.14 12.97 -35.46
CA ASP A 119 0.92 12.10 -36.60
C ASP A 119 0.29 10.78 -36.10
N LEU A 120 -0.17 9.92 -37.03
CA LEU A 120 -0.81 8.65 -36.69
C LEU A 120 0.08 7.74 -35.83
N SER A 121 1.36 7.65 -36.17
CA SER A 121 2.33 6.80 -35.45
C SER A 121 2.53 7.21 -33.99
N SER A 122 2.69 8.50 -33.74
CA SER A 122 2.85 9.05 -32.39
C SER A 122 1.59 8.89 -31.55
N VAL A 123 0.39 9.03 -32.14
CA VAL A 123 -0.89 8.80 -31.44
C VAL A 123 -1.07 7.32 -31.08
N LEU A 124 -0.74 6.40 -31.99
CA LEU A 124 -0.77 4.95 -31.72
C LEU A 124 0.20 4.56 -30.60
N THR A 125 1.40 5.16 -30.59
CA THR A 125 2.38 4.97 -29.52
C THR A 125 1.84 5.46 -28.16
N LEU A 126 1.24 6.66 -28.13
CA LEU A 126 0.62 7.20 -26.91
C LEU A 126 -0.56 6.37 -26.43
N THR A 127 -1.39 5.88 -27.36
CA THR A 127 -2.50 4.96 -27.06
C THR A 127 -2.00 3.67 -26.40
N THR A 128 -0.89 3.11 -26.89
CA THR A 128 -0.27 1.92 -26.29
C THR A 128 0.24 2.19 -24.87
N LYS A 129 0.93 3.32 -24.66
CA LYS A 129 1.37 3.75 -23.33
C LYS A 129 0.20 3.99 -22.37
N HIS A 130 -0.90 4.54 -22.87
CA HIS A 130 -2.11 4.76 -22.08
C HIS A 130 -2.75 3.43 -21.66
N LYS A 131 -2.82 2.43 -22.55
CA LYS A 131 -3.29 1.07 -22.20
C LYS A 131 -2.44 0.44 -21.10
N ALA A 132 -1.11 0.60 -21.14
CA ALA A 132 -0.24 0.15 -20.05
C ALA A 132 -0.56 0.87 -18.73
N THR A 133 -0.80 2.19 -18.78
CA THR A 133 -1.20 2.98 -17.61
C THR A 133 -2.52 2.49 -17.02
N LEU A 134 -3.52 2.14 -17.84
CA LEU A 134 -4.78 1.54 -17.36
C LEU A 134 -4.56 0.21 -16.63
N GLY A 135 -3.64 -0.63 -17.13
CA GLY A 135 -3.24 -1.87 -16.45
C GLY A 135 -2.65 -1.61 -15.06
N GLU A 136 -1.74 -0.65 -14.96
CA GLU A 136 -1.16 -0.23 -13.66
C GLU A 136 -2.23 0.28 -12.69
N LEU A 137 -3.19 1.10 -13.17
CA LEU A 137 -4.31 1.59 -12.38
C LEU A 137 -5.17 0.44 -11.86
N GLY A 138 -5.40 -0.59 -12.67
CA GLY A 138 -6.13 -1.80 -12.26
C GLY A 138 -5.46 -2.50 -11.08
N HIS A 139 -4.15 -2.73 -11.15
CA HIS A 139 -3.39 -3.32 -10.05
C HIS A 139 -3.41 -2.42 -8.80
N ARG A 140 -3.19 -1.12 -8.98
CA ARG A 140 -3.16 -0.13 -7.88
C ARG A 140 -4.51 0.03 -7.20
N ARG A 141 -5.63 -0.12 -7.91
CA ARG A 141 -6.98 -0.14 -7.33
C ARG A 141 -7.12 -1.25 -6.30
N ALA A 142 -6.64 -2.45 -6.61
CA ALA A 142 -6.70 -3.59 -5.70
C ALA A 142 -5.85 -3.34 -4.44
N LEU A 143 -4.67 -2.73 -4.59
CA LEU A 143 -3.83 -2.31 -3.47
C LEU A 143 -4.53 -1.27 -2.61
N LEU A 144 -5.08 -0.21 -3.22
CA LEU A 144 -5.81 0.84 -2.51
C LEU A 144 -6.96 0.27 -1.68
N HIS A 145 -7.74 -0.65 -2.25
CA HIS A 145 -8.84 -1.30 -1.52
C HIS A 145 -8.34 -2.12 -0.32
N ARG A 146 -7.20 -2.82 -0.44
CA ARG A 146 -6.57 -3.50 0.71
C ARG A 146 -6.14 -2.51 1.76
N THR A 147 -5.57 -1.36 1.37
CA THR A 147 -5.14 -0.35 2.34
C THR A 147 -6.32 0.36 3.00
N MET A 148 -7.44 0.57 2.29
CA MET A 148 -8.68 1.05 2.91
C MET A 148 -9.20 0.07 3.97
N LYS A 149 -9.21 -1.24 3.69
CA LYS A 149 -9.55 -2.27 4.68
C LYS A 149 -8.62 -2.28 5.89
N LYS A 150 -7.32 -2.01 5.71
CA LYS A 150 -6.39 -1.82 6.83
C LYS A 150 -6.79 -0.61 7.67
N GLY A 151 -7.11 0.52 7.04
CA GLY A 151 -7.60 1.73 7.69
C GLY A 151 -8.88 1.49 8.50
N GLU A 152 -9.85 0.75 7.95
CA GLU A 152 -11.08 0.36 8.66
C GLU A 152 -10.78 -0.48 9.92
N LYS A 153 -9.87 -1.45 9.82
CA LYS A 153 -9.44 -2.27 10.97
C LYS A 153 -8.77 -1.42 12.05
N ILE A 154 -7.95 -0.44 11.67
CA ILE A 154 -7.33 0.51 12.60
C ILE A 154 -8.42 1.33 13.30
N LEU A 155 -9.40 1.85 12.55
CA LEU A 155 -10.51 2.63 13.10
C LEU A 155 -11.37 1.83 14.09
N ALA A 156 -11.61 0.54 13.81
CA ALA A 156 -12.37 -0.34 14.69
C ALA A 156 -11.69 -0.53 16.06
N LYS A 157 -10.35 -0.49 16.11
CA LYS A 157 -9.57 -0.58 17.35
C LYS A 157 -9.49 0.73 18.15
N LYS A 158 -10.01 1.84 17.61
CA LYS A 158 -9.92 3.20 18.21
C LYS A 158 -8.47 3.62 18.44
N PRO A 159 -7.77 4.10 17.39
CA PRO A 159 -6.35 4.39 17.48
C PRO A 159 -6.04 5.50 18.50
N PRO A 160 -4.81 5.54 19.05
CA PRO A 160 -4.35 6.61 19.93
C PRO A 160 -4.54 8.00 19.29
N GLY A 161 -5.05 8.98 20.04
CA GLY A 161 -5.36 10.32 19.52
C GLY A 161 -6.65 10.42 18.70
N GLY A 162 -7.38 9.30 18.54
CA GLY A 162 -8.68 9.24 17.86
C GLY A 162 -8.59 8.96 16.36
N GLY A 163 -9.67 8.41 15.80
CA GLY A 163 -9.71 8.02 14.38
C GLY A 163 -9.89 9.15 13.37
N GLY A 164 -9.83 10.42 13.80
CA GLY A 164 -10.09 11.59 12.93
C GLY A 164 -9.08 11.71 11.79
N VAL A 165 -7.79 11.67 12.13
CA VAL A 165 -6.69 11.78 11.15
C VAL A 165 -6.72 10.62 10.16
N VAL A 166 -6.96 9.39 10.62
CA VAL A 166 -7.07 8.20 9.78
C VAL A 166 -8.22 8.35 8.77
N ARG A 167 -9.42 8.76 9.24
CA ARG A 167 -10.57 9.01 8.35
C ARG A 167 -10.26 10.09 7.32
N GLU A 168 -9.59 11.17 7.73
CA GLU A 168 -9.26 12.27 6.83
C GLU A 168 -8.29 11.86 5.73
N LYS A 169 -7.24 11.11 6.08
CA LYS A 169 -6.28 10.55 5.13
C LYS A 169 -6.95 9.59 4.15
N MET A 170 -7.80 8.69 4.64
CA MET A 170 -8.57 7.77 3.78
C MET A 170 -9.49 8.54 2.82
N ARG A 171 -10.21 9.55 3.32
CA ARG A 171 -11.09 10.39 2.50
C ARG A 171 -10.30 11.13 1.42
N THR A 172 -9.19 11.75 1.79
CA THR A 172 -8.31 12.47 0.87
C THR A 172 -7.80 11.55 -0.24
N LEU A 173 -7.28 10.38 0.11
CA LEU A 173 -6.77 9.43 -0.86
C LEU A 173 -7.88 8.93 -1.81
N CYS A 174 -9.09 8.67 -1.30
CA CYS A 174 -10.24 8.32 -2.13
C CYS A 174 -10.62 9.44 -3.11
N LEU A 175 -10.61 10.70 -2.68
CA LEU A 175 -10.88 11.84 -3.55
C LEU A 175 -9.82 11.98 -4.64
N ARG A 176 -8.54 11.84 -4.29
CA ARG A 176 -7.44 11.88 -5.26
C ARG A 176 -7.50 10.71 -6.25
N TRP A 177 -7.87 9.52 -5.79
CA TRP A 177 -8.08 8.38 -6.67
C TRP A 177 -9.20 8.64 -7.69
N LYS A 178 -10.36 9.16 -7.25
CA LYS A 178 -11.44 9.57 -8.15
C LYS A 178 -10.96 10.61 -9.16
N LYS A 179 -10.16 11.58 -8.72
CA LYS A 179 -9.61 12.60 -9.63
C LYS A 179 -8.69 11.99 -10.70
N LEU A 180 -7.84 11.05 -10.31
CA LEU A 180 -6.99 10.31 -11.25
C LEU A 180 -7.82 9.54 -12.28
N GLU A 181 -8.92 8.90 -11.88
CA GLU A 181 -9.83 8.22 -12.80
C GLU A 181 -10.45 9.18 -13.82
N GLU A 182 -10.92 10.35 -13.38
CA GLU A 182 -11.44 11.39 -14.27
C GLU A 182 -10.38 11.83 -15.29
N VAL A 183 -9.18 12.19 -14.81
CA VAL A 183 -8.08 12.68 -15.66
C VAL A 183 -7.66 11.59 -16.66
N THR A 184 -7.65 10.33 -16.23
CA THR A 184 -7.38 9.17 -17.10
C THR A 184 -8.42 9.06 -18.20
N GLY A 185 -9.72 9.15 -17.86
CA GLY A 185 -10.80 9.10 -18.85
C GLY A 185 -10.82 10.30 -19.80
N HIS A 186 -10.45 11.49 -19.34
CA HIS A 186 -10.25 12.65 -20.22
C HIS A 186 -9.08 12.44 -21.19
N HIS A 187 -7.96 11.93 -20.71
CA HIS A 187 -6.81 11.62 -21.56
C HIS A 187 -7.15 10.55 -22.61
N GLN A 188 -7.91 9.53 -22.23
CA GLN A 188 -8.39 8.49 -23.15
C GLN A 188 -9.19 9.09 -24.32
N ARG A 189 -10.23 9.88 -24.01
CA ARG A 189 -11.08 10.52 -25.04
C ARG A 189 -10.28 11.37 -26.02
N ARG A 190 -9.33 12.16 -25.50
CA ARG A 190 -8.48 13.01 -26.34
C ARG A 190 -7.57 12.20 -27.27
N LEU A 191 -7.09 11.03 -26.83
CA LEU A 191 -6.33 10.13 -27.68
C LEU A 191 -7.20 9.48 -28.76
N GLU A 192 -8.44 9.11 -28.42
CA GLU A 192 -9.40 8.55 -29.37
C GLU A 192 -9.77 9.57 -30.46
N GLU A 193 -10.04 10.82 -30.07
CA GLU A 193 -10.28 11.94 -30.99
C GLU A 193 -9.08 12.20 -31.90
N ALA A 194 -7.87 12.26 -31.33
CA ALA A 194 -6.65 12.44 -32.11
C ALA A 194 -6.43 11.28 -33.09
N LEU A 195 -6.65 10.04 -32.64
CA LEU A 195 -6.49 8.86 -33.49
C LEU A 195 -7.45 8.90 -34.67
N SER A 196 -8.72 9.22 -34.42
CA SER A 196 -9.72 9.37 -35.47
C SER A 196 -9.33 10.46 -36.48
N PHE A 197 -8.87 11.62 -36.01
CA PHE A 197 -8.43 12.72 -36.87
C PHE A 197 -7.24 12.33 -37.77
N PHE A 198 -6.20 11.73 -37.19
CA PHE A 198 -5.01 11.35 -37.95
C PHE A 198 -5.26 10.17 -38.88
N GLN A 199 -6.17 9.25 -38.55
CA GLN A 199 -6.60 8.19 -39.46
C GLN A 199 -7.34 8.79 -40.67
N PHE A 200 -8.33 9.65 -40.42
CA PHE A 200 -9.05 10.34 -41.50
C PHE A 200 -8.10 11.12 -42.41
N ARG A 201 -7.13 11.83 -41.83
CA ARG A 201 -6.14 12.57 -42.60
C ARG A 201 -5.32 11.65 -43.50
N ALA A 202 -4.83 10.53 -42.98
CA ALA A 202 -4.08 9.56 -43.76
C ALA A 202 -4.93 9.00 -44.92
N ASP A 203 -6.17 8.61 -44.63
CA ASP A 203 -7.11 8.08 -45.63
C ASP A 203 -7.43 9.12 -46.72
N ALA A 204 -7.55 10.40 -46.34
CA ALA A 204 -7.80 11.49 -47.27
C ALA A 204 -6.57 11.78 -48.16
N ASP A 205 -5.36 11.78 -47.59
CA ASP A 205 -4.11 11.96 -48.33
C ASP A 205 -3.93 10.80 -49.35
N ASP A 206 -4.26 9.57 -48.98
CA ASP A 206 -4.26 8.40 -49.87
C ASP A 206 -5.28 8.54 -51.01
N ALA A 207 -6.51 8.98 -50.70
CA ALA A 207 -7.56 9.20 -51.70
C ALA A 207 -7.20 10.32 -52.69
N VAL A 208 -6.60 11.41 -52.22
CA VAL A 208 -6.10 12.51 -53.07
C VAL A 208 -5.00 12.01 -54.00
N THR A 209 -4.06 11.22 -53.48
CA THR A 209 -2.99 10.61 -54.29
C THR A 209 -3.57 9.72 -55.39
N TRP A 210 -4.54 8.86 -55.06
CA TRP A 210 -5.22 8.02 -56.04
C TRP A 210 -5.97 8.83 -57.10
N LEU A 211 -6.69 9.89 -56.71
CA LEU A 211 -7.40 10.76 -57.65
C LEU A 211 -6.43 11.44 -58.62
N GLN A 212 -5.28 11.91 -58.14
CA GLN A 212 -4.24 12.53 -58.96
C GLN A 212 -3.66 11.54 -59.97
N ASP A 213 -3.36 10.32 -59.54
CA ASP A 213 -2.88 9.26 -60.43
C ASP A 213 -3.94 8.87 -61.48
N ALA A 214 -5.20 8.72 -61.08
CA ALA A 214 -6.31 8.41 -61.98
C ALA A 214 -6.53 9.54 -63.00
N PHE A 215 -6.48 10.80 -62.56
CA PHE A 215 -6.58 11.96 -63.46
C PHE A 215 -5.46 11.95 -64.49
N ARG A 216 -4.20 11.74 -64.05
CA ARG A 216 -3.04 11.65 -64.94
C ARG A 216 -3.21 10.58 -66.02
N VAL A 217 -3.72 9.40 -65.64
CA VAL A 217 -3.98 8.30 -66.59
C VAL A 217 -5.12 8.68 -67.55
N ALA A 218 -6.21 9.26 -67.04
CA ALA A 218 -7.38 9.60 -67.85
C ALA A 218 -7.13 10.74 -68.85
N THR A 219 -6.24 11.68 -68.53
CA THR A 219 -5.84 12.77 -69.42
C THR A 219 -4.59 12.44 -70.25
N SER A 220 -4.12 11.20 -70.23
CA SER A 220 -3.00 10.78 -71.06
C SER A 220 -3.47 10.67 -72.51
N ASP A 221 -2.92 11.51 -73.41
CA ASP A 221 -3.13 11.43 -74.87
C ASP A 221 -2.33 10.29 -75.52
N ASP A 222 -1.82 9.35 -74.72
CA ASP A 222 -1.12 8.15 -75.19
C ASP A 222 -2.15 7.07 -75.58
N PHE A 223 -2.73 7.23 -76.77
CA PHE A 223 -3.72 6.31 -77.34
C PHE A 223 -3.10 5.04 -77.95
N GLY A 224 -1.79 4.83 -77.80
CA GLY A 224 -1.02 3.85 -78.56
C GLY A 224 -0.73 4.34 -80.00
N HIS A 225 0.44 3.99 -80.52
CA HIS A 225 0.88 4.38 -81.87
C HIS A 225 1.30 3.15 -82.67
N ASP A 226 0.44 2.13 -82.71
CA ASP A 226 0.85 0.85 -83.29
C ASP A 226 -0.33 0.10 -83.93
N GLU A 227 -0.46 0.21 -85.27
CA GLU A 227 -1.20 -0.75 -86.11
C GLU A 227 -0.51 -2.14 -86.18
N HIS A 228 0.60 -2.35 -85.46
CA HIS A 228 1.36 -3.61 -85.45
C HIS A 228 0.98 -4.59 -84.32
N SER A 229 0.04 -4.25 -83.43
CA SER A 229 -0.42 -5.19 -82.40
C SER A 229 -1.65 -6.02 -82.79
N THR A 230 -2.06 -6.00 -84.06
CA THR A 230 -3.14 -6.85 -84.56
C THR A 230 -2.76 -7.49 -85.91
N LYS A 231 -1.99 -8.57 -85.85
CA LYS A 231 -2.08 -9.75 -86.74
C LYS A 231 -1.16 -10.87 -86.27
#